data_AF-A0A962HK87-F1
#
_entry.id   AF-A0A962HK87-F1
#
_cell.length_a   1.000
_cell.length_b   1.000
_cell.length_c   1.000
_cell.angle_alpha   90.00
_cell.angle_beta   90.00
_cell.angle_gamma   90.00
#
_symmetry.space_group_name_H-M   'P 1'
#
loop_
_entity.id
_entity.type
_entity.pdbx_description
1 polymer ?
#
loop_
_entity_poly.entity_id
_entity_poly.type
_entity_poly.pdbx_seq_one_letter_code
_entity_poly.pdbx_strand_id
1 'polypeptide(L)'
;FPNMAWPMIEWVLDTHYRRFHDPEPAVDWRWLLEAVRESELIPMMEELLLRFGDVRLSSLPSTEKRHQIDFGLKGRRQAVEAASVWFEARMQQGGIRCRRLTPVP
;
A
#
# COMPACT_ATOMS: atom_id res chain seq x y z
N PHE A 1 -19.63 3.56 17.68
CA PHE A 1 -20.04 4.66 16.77
C PHE A 1 -19.60 4.48 15.31
N PRO A 2 -18.36 4.02 14.98
CA PRO A 2 -17.96 3.80 13.58
C PRO A 2 -18.92 2.90 12.80
N ASN A 3 -19.36 1.80 13.43
CA ASN A 3 -20.26 0.82 12.81
C ASN A 3 -21.63 1.35 12.38
N MET A 4 -22.14 2.43 12.98
CA MET A 4 -23.45 3.00 12.61
C MET A 4 -23.33 4.19 11.67
N ALA A 5 -22.25 4.97 11.75
CA ALA A 5 -22.03 6.12 10.89
C ALA A 5 -21.56 5.72 9.48
N TRP A 6 -20.77 4.65 9.36
CA TRP A 6 -20.22 4.20 8.09
C TRP A 6 -21.28 3.86 7.03
N PRO A 7 -22.33 3.05 7.33
CA PRO A 7 -23.36 2.73 6.35
C PRO A 7 -24.15 3.95 5.87
N MET A 8 -24.32 4.97 6.71
CA MET A 8 -25.00 6.21 6.32
C MET A 8 -24.14 7.04 5.37
N ILE A 9 -22.82 7.08 5.58
CA ILE A 9 -21.88 7.77 4.69
C ILE A 9 -21.80 7.06 3.33
N GLU A 10 -21.67 5.72 3.32
CA GLU A 10 -21.68 4.92 2.10
C GLU A 10 -22.96 5.18 1.28
N TRP A 11 -24.13 5.13 1.93
CA TRP A 11 -25.40 5.40 1.26
C TRP A 11 -25.46 6.79 0.61
N VAL A 12 -24.97 7.84 1.30
CA VAL A 12 -24.95 9.20 0.74
C VAL A 12 -24.01 9.28 -0.47
N LEU A 13 -22.82 8.68 -0.40
CA LEU A 13 -21.87 8.64 -1.51
C LEU A 13 -22.45 7.92 -2.73
N ASP A 14 -23.03 6.74 -2.52
CA ASP A 14 -23.62 5.90 -3.56
C ASP A 14 -24.86 6.52 -4.22
N THR A 15 -25.66 7.28 -3.45
CA THR A 15 -26.93 7.83 -3.92
C THR A 15 -26.76 9.21 -4.57
N HIS A 16 -25.98 10.09 -3.94
CA HIS A 16 -25.89 11.50 -4.36
C HIS A 16 -24.60 11.84 -5.10
N TYR A 17 -23.53 11.06 -4.93
CA TYR A 17 -22.21 11.34 -5.50
C TYR A 17 -21.72 10.26 -6.47
N ARG A 18 -22.59 9.32 -6.89
CA ARG A 18 -22.27 8.24 -7.84
C ARG A 18 -21.53 8.69 -9.10
N ARG A 19 -21.85 9.88 -9.62
CA ARG A 19 -21.19 10.47 -10.81
C ARG A 19 -19.71 10.81 -10.60
N PHE A 20 -19.24 10.87 -9.35
CA PHE A 20 -17.84 11.11 -8.98
C PHE A 20 -17.12 9.80 -8.62
N HIS A 21 -17.78 8.65 -8.75
CA HIS A 21 -17.11 7.37 -8.55
C HIS A 21 -16.13 7.16 -9.71
N ASP A 22 -14.88 6.91 -9.35
CA ASP A 22 -13.87 6.52 -10.30
C ASP A 22 -14.16 5.09 -10.79
N PRO A 23 -14.38 4.86 -12.09
CA PRO A 23 -14.58 3.51 -12.62
C PRO A 23 -13.33 2.63 -12.48
N GLU A 24 -12.15 3.22 -12.31
CA GLU A 24 -10.90 2.51 -12.10
C GLU A 24 -10.18 3.04 -10.84
N PRO A 25 -10.74 2.78 -9.64
CA PRO A 25 -10.22 3.35 -8.41
C PRO A 25 -8.80 2.85 -8.16
N ALA A 26 -7.96 3.73 -7.62
CA ALA A 26 -6.63 3.37 -7.19
C ALA A 26 -6.66 2.22 -6.18
N VAL A 27 -5.82 1.22 -6.39
CA VAL A 27 -5.64 0.10 -5.46
C VAL A 27 -4.56 0.46 -4.44
N ASP A 28 -4.64 -0.14 -3.26
CA ASP A 28 -3.63 -0.05 -2.20
C ASP A 28 -3.20 -1.47 -1.81
N TRP A 29 -1.96 -1.82 -2.14
CA TRP A 29 -1.37 -3.12 -1.84
C TRP A 29 -0.34 -2.95 -0.73
N ARG A 30 -0.41 -3.82 0.28
CA ARG A 30 0.41 -3.67 1.48
C ARG A 30 1.19 -4.92 1.81
N TRP A 31 2.36 -4.74 2.39
CA TRP A 31 3.25 -5.79 2.87
C TRP A 31 3.69 -5.49 4.28
N LEU A 32 3.84 -6.54 5.07
CA LEU A 32 4.50 -6.49 6.35
C LEU A 32 5.94 -6.93 6.18
N LEU A 33 6.88 -6.02 6.44
CA LEU A 33 8.31 -6.28 6.47
C LEU A 33 8.75 -6.56 7.90
N GLU A 34 9.46 -7.67 8.11
CA GLU A 34 9.94 -8.09 9.42
C GLU A 34 11.47 -7.93 9.51
N ALA A 35 11.95 -7.57 10.71
CA ALA A 35 13.36 -7.44 11.07
C ALA A 35 14.16 -6.42 10.24
N VAL A 36 13.54 -5.32 9.79
CA VAL A 36 14.20 -4.26 9.00
C VAL A 36 13.97 -2.87 9.61
N ARG A 37 14.96 -1.96 9.49
CA ARG A 37 14.79 -0.54 9.81
C ARG A 37 14.44 0.25 8.56
N GLU A 38 13.65 1.29 8.73
CA GLU A 38 13.20 2.14 7.62
C GLU A 38 14.38 2.77 6.87
N SER A 39 15.41 3.21 7.60
CA SER A 39 16.64 3.76 7.02
C SER A 39 17.33 2.84 6.02
N GLU A 40 17.21 1.51 6.19
CA GLU A 40 17.80 0.52 5.29
C GLU A 40 17.01 0.38 3.98
N LEU A 41 15.73 0.77 3.99
CA LEU A 41 14.83 0.71 2.84
C LEU A 41 14.87 1.97 1.98
N ILE A 42 15.35 3.10 2.51
CA ILE A 42 15.34 4.40 1.81
C ILE A 42 15.91 4.32 0.39
N PRO A 43 17.09 3.72 0.13
CA PRO A 43 17.63 3.66 -1.23
C PRO A 43 16.73 2.88 -2.21
N MET A 44 16.10 1.81 -1.73
CA MET A 44 15.15 1.02 -2.53
C MET A 44 13.86 1.79 -2.78
N MET A 45 13.38 2.55 -1.79
CA MET A 45 12.19 3.40 -1.93
C MET A 45 12.40 4.51 -2.97
N GLU A 46 13.56 5.16 -2.96
CA GLU A 46 13.92 6.18 -3.95
C GLU A 46 13.98 5.58 -5.37
N GLU A 47 14.60 4.41 -5.53
CA GLU A 47 14.64 3.70 -6.81
C GLU A 47 13.24 3.29 -7.29
N LEU A 48 12.36 2.85 -6.37
CA LEU A 48 10.98 2.50 -6.67
C LEU A 48 10.23 3.72 -7.21
N LEU A 49 10.31 4.87 -6.53
CA LEU A 49 9.64 6.10 -6.96
C LEU A 49 10.17 6.60 -8.31
N LEU A 50 11.48 6.47 -8.55
CA LEU A 50 12.08 6.85 -9.83
C LEU A 50 11.58 5.94 -10.97
N ARG A 51 11.45 4.65 -10.72
CA ARG A 51 11.04 3.65 -11.72
C ARG A 51 9.54 3.63 -11.98
N PHE A 52 8.73 3.91 -10.96
CA PHE A 52 7.28 3.82 -10.99
C PHE A 52 6.64 5.14 -10.56
N GLY A 53 6.79 6.19 -11.40
CA GLY A 53 6.30 7.54 -11.10
C GLY A 53 4.78 7.66 -10.86
N ASP A 54 3.99 6.71 -11.37
CA ASP A 54 2.53 6.65 -11.18
C ASP A 54 2.12 5.93 -9.88
N VAL A 55 3.08 5.46 -9.08
CA VAL A 55 2.84 4.75 -7.81
C VAL A 55 3.27 5.63 -6.66
N ARG A 56 2.38 5.76 -5.67
CA ARG A 56 2.70 6.35 -4.37
C ARG A 56 3.07 5.25 -3.40
N LEU A 57 4.11 5.46 -2.61
CA LEU A 57 4.49 4.54 -1.54
C LEU A 57 4.12 5.08 -0.16
N SER A 58 3.94 4.18 0.80
CA SER A 58 3.87 4.47 2.22
C SER A 58 4.78 3.52 2.99
N SER A 59 5.42 4.03 4.03
CA SER A 59 6.25 3.27 4.96
C SER A 59 5.84 3.68 6.38
N LEU A 60 5.25 2.76 7.11
CA LEU A 60 4.74 3.00 8.46
C LEU A 60 5.45 2.05 9.42
N PRO A 61 6.38 2.54 10.26
CA PRO A 61 6.99 1.71 11.29
C PRO A 61 5.93 1.32 12.32
N SER A 62 5.92 0.05 12.72
CA SER A 62 5.00 -0.44 13.73
C SER A 62 5.36 0.13 15.11
N THR A 63 4.34 0.57 15.85
CA THR A 63 4.47 1.08 17.23
C THR A 63 4.55 -0.04 18.27
N GLU A 64 4.07 -1.24 17.94
CA GLU A 64 3.99 -2.38 18.88
C GLU A 64 5.20 -3.32 18.75
N LYS A 65 5.53 -3.70 17.51
CA LYS A 65 6.65 -4.59 17.17
C LYS A 65 7.82 -3.76 16.64
N ARG A 66 8.98 -3.87 17.29
CA ARG A 66 10.23 -3.27 16.80
C ARG A 66 10.64 -3.92 15.47
N HIS A 67 11.26 -3.11 14.60
CA HIS A 67 11.79 -3.55 13.30
C HIS A 67 10.75 -4.19 12.39
N GLN A 68 9.49 -3.76 12.53
CA GLN A 68 8.42 -4.13 11.62
C GLN A 68 7.92 -2.88 10.92
N ILE A 69 7.74 -2.99 9.60
CA ILE A 69 7.29 -1.89 8.76
C ILE A 69 6.11 -2.38 7.95
N ASP A 70 5.03 -1.61 7.98
CA ASP A 70 3.92 -1.76 7.04
C ASP A 70 4.23 -0.89 5.82
N PHE A 71 4.46 -1.56 4.70
CA PHE A 71 4.85 -0.94 3.44
C PHE A 71 3.69 -1.02 2.45
N GLY A 72 3.26 0.13 1.91
CA GLY A 72 2.14 0.21 0.98
C GLY A 72 2.52 0.79 -0.37
N LEU A 73 1.87 0.30 -1.42
CA LEU A 73 1.92 0.84 -2.78
C LEU A 73 0.51 1.16 -3.24
N LYS A 74 0.27 2.42 -3.60
CA LYS A 74 -1.02 2.94 -4.03
C LYS A 74 -0.95 3.58 -5.41
N GLY A 75 -1.90 3.25 -6.28
CA GLY A 75 -1.96 3.78 -7.64
C GLY A 75 -2.93 3.00 -8.53
N ARG A 76 -2.87 3.21 -9.84
CA ARG A 76 -3.64 2.40 -10.79
C ARG A 76 -3.19 0.93 -10.71
N ARG A 77 -4.15 0.01 -10.87
CA ARG A 77 -3.93 -1.43 -10.68
C ARG A 77 -2.71 -1.95 -11.45
N GLN A 78 -2.62 -1.62 -12.74
CA GLN A 78 -1.51 -2.06 -13.59
C GLN A 78 -0.14 -1.53 -13.11
N ALA A 79 -0.09 -0.28 -12.65
CA ALA A 79 1.14 0.33 -12.15
C ALA A 79 1.58 -0.29 -10.82
N VAL A 80 0.64 -0.52 -9.89
CA VAL A 80 0.89 -1.17 -8.61
C VAL A 80 1.29 -2.63 -8.81
N GLU A 81 0.67 -3.36 -9.75
CA GLU A 81 1.06 -4.71 -10.13
C GLU A 81 2.52 -4.77 -10.59
N ALA A 82 2.92 -3.92 -11.53
CA ALA A 82 4.30 -3.87 -12.01
C ALA A 82 5.30 -3.52 -10.90
N ALA A 83 4.98 -2.51 -10.07
CA ALA A 83 5.81 -2.10 -8.95
C ALA A 83 5.93 -3.19 -7.88
N SER A 84 4.85 -3.92 -7.60
CA SER A 84 4.83 -4.99 -6.62
C SER A 84 5.74 -6.16 -6.99
N VAL A 85 5.74 -6.59 -8.25
CA VAL A 85 6.59 -7.67 -8.74
C VAL A 85 8.07 -7.28 -8.59
N TRP A 86 8.40 -6.04 -8.95
CA TRP A 86 9.76 -5.52 -8.78
C TRP A 86 10.14 -5.44 -7.29
N PHE A 87 9.26 -4.92 -6.44
CA PHE A 87 9.49 -4.79 -5.01
C PHE A 87 9.72 -6.14 -4.33
N GLU A 88 8.85 -7.13 -4.59
CA GLU A 88 8.97 -8.48 -4.02
C GLU A 88 10.30 -9.13 -4.43
N ALA A 89 10.72 -8.95 -5.69
CA ALA A 89 12.04 -9.42 -6.15
C ALA A 89 13.20 -8.75 -5.40
N ARG A 90 13.13 -7.43 -5.14
CA ARG A 90 14.15 -6.71 -4.36
C ARG A 90 14.18 -7.16 -2.90
N MET A 91 13.03 -7.40 -2.28
CA MET A 91 12.96 -7.93 -0.92
C MET A 91 13.60 -9.33 -0.82
N GLN A 92 13.32 -10.20 -1.80
CA GLN A 92 13.94 -11.52 -1.86
C GLN A 92 15.47 -11.43 -2.03
N GLN A 93 15.97 -10.56 -2.90
CA GLN A 93 17.41 -10.34 -3.10
C GLN A 93 18.10 -9.81 -1.84
N GLY A 94 17.43 -8.92 -1.09
CA GLY A 94 17.92 -8.39 0.18
C GLY A 94 17.78 -9.36 1.36
N GLY A 95 17.17 -10.53 1.16
CA GLY A 95 16.88 -11.48 2.25
C GLY A 95 15.87 -10.95 3.26
N ILE A 96 15.09 -9.93 2.90
CA ILE A 96 14.11 -9.28 3.77
C ILE A 96 12.83 -10.10 3.75
N ARG A 97 12.35 -10.47 4.94
CA ARG A 97 11.11 -11.23 5.08
C ARG A 97 9.92 -10.29 4.87
N CYS A 98 9.25 -10.43 3.73
CA CYS A 98 8.02 -9.70 3.41
C CYS A 98 6.82 -10.65 3.38
N ARG A 99 5.65 -10.17 3.83
CA ARG A 99 4.37 -10.88 3.73
C ARG A 99 3.32 -9.94 3.18
N ARG A 100 2.69 -10.31 2.07
CA ARG A 100 1.59 -9.53 1.49
C ARG A 100 0.35 -9.60 2.38
N LEU A 101 -0.22 -8.44 2.68
CA LEU A 101 -1.49 -8.32 3.39
C LEU A 101 -2.62 -8.35 2.36
N THR A 102 -3.63 -9.19 2.60
CA THR A 102 -4.85 -9.13 1.80
C THR A 102 -5.56 -7.80 2.07
N PRO A 103 -6.02 -7.09 1.02
CA PRO A 103 -6.84 -5.91 1.21
C PRO A 103 -8.09 -6.32 2.01
N VAL A 104 -8.44 -5.52 3.01
CA VAL A 104 -9.73 -5.66 3.72
C VAL A 104 -10.81 -5.28 2.70
N PRO A 105 -11.84 -6.13 2.50
CA PRO A 105 -12.89 -5.91 1.50
C PRO A 105 -13.67 -4.62 1.73
#